data_AF-A0A4R9IIL9-F1
#
_entry.id   AF-A0A4R9IIL9-F1
#
_cell.length_a   1.000
_cell.length_b   1.000
_cell.length_c   1.000
_cell.angle_alpha   90.00
_cell.angle_beta   90.00
_cell.angle_gamma   90.00
#
_symmetry.space_group_name_H-M   'P 1'
#
loop_
_entity.id
_entity.type
_entity.pdbx_description
1 polymer ?
#
loop_
_entity_poly.entity_id
_entity_poly.type
_entity_poly.pdbx_seq_one_letter_code
_entity_poly.pdbx_strand_id
1 'polypeptide(L)'
;MTLHLKKHWIHFFFFICLSFSIFFAVLWFYVWPEGLGNKRLGFLFFLVRYGHSFVWFLISIATSMVWINLVRTGKLAVPGYAKLMYHLAGCTYALFVLISFVK
;
A
#
# COMPACT_ATOMS: atom_id res chain seq x y z
N MET A 1 -6.92 29.57 14.39
CA MET A 1 -7.76 28.37 14.59
C MET A 1 -7.70 27.37 13.42
N THR A 2 -7.52 27.83 12.18
CA THR A 2 -7.49 26.99 10.95
C THR A 2 -6.25 26.09 10.76
N LEU A 3 -5.07 26.48 11.27
CA LEU A 3 -3.83 25.69 11.14
C LEU A 3 -3.83 24.41 12.01
N HIS A 4 -4.36 24.48 13.23
CA HIS A 4 -4.45 23.33 14.14
C HIS A 4 -5.40 22.25 13.61
N LEU A 5 -6.53 22.67 13.04
CA LEU A 5 -7.48 21.79 12.34
C LEU A 5 -6.79 21.09 11.16
N LYS A 6 -6.10 21.84 10.27
CA LYS A 6 -5.36 21.25 9.14
C LYS A 6 -4.34 20.19 9.57
N LYS A 7 -3.66 20.39 10.71
CA LYS A 7 -2.69 19.42 11.24
C LYS A 7 -3.36 18.13 11.70
N HIS A 8 -4.51 18.21 12.37
CA HIS A 8 -5.28 17.03 12.79
C HIS A 8 -5.79 16.22 11.60
N TRP A 9 -6.27 16.89 10.56
CA TRP A 9 -6.71 16.24 9.32
C TRP A 9 -5.59 15.44 8.65
N ILE A 10 -4.36 15.96 8.62
CA ILE A 10 -3.19 15.23 8.07
C ILE A 10 -2.93 13.94 8.85
N HIS A 11 -2.91 14.00 10.18
CA HIS A 11 -2.70 12.82 11.03
C HIS A 11 -3.84 11.80 10.88
N PHE A 12 -5.07 12.27 10.78
CA PHE A 12 -6.25 11.43 10.55
C PHE A 12 -6.19 10.68 9.23
N PHE A 13 -5.82 11.35 8.13
CA PHE A 13 -5.68 10.70 6.82
C PHE A 13 -4.57 9.65 6.80
N PHE A 14 -3.43 9.95 7.43
CA PHE A 14 -2.37 8.95 7.62
C PHE A 14 -2.86 7.74 8.40
N PHE A 15 -3.58 7.96 9.50
CA PHE A 15 -4.13 6.90 10.32
C PHE A 15 -5.08 6.00 9.53
N ILE A 16 -6.04 6.59 8.79
CA ILE A 16 -6.97 5.83 7.94
C ILE A 16 -6.21 4.98 6.92
N CYS A 17 -5.25 5.57 6.21
CA CYS A 17 -4.50 4.87 5.18
C CYS A 17 -3.68 3.71 5.77
N LEU A 18 -3.02 3.92 6.92
CA LEU A 18 -2.33 2.86 7.67
C LEU A 18 -3.28 1.75 8.13
N SER A 19 -4.44 2.11 8.69
CA SER A 19 -5.47 1.13 9.10
C SER A 19 -5.94 0.29 7.92
N PHE A 20 -6.17 0.90 6.75
CA PHE A 20 -6.52 0.17 5.53
C PHE A 20 -5.40 -0.77 5.09
N SER A 21 -4.14 -0.33 5.08
CA SER A 21 -3.01 -1.19 4.73
C SER A 21 -2.86 -2.38 5.67
N ILE A 22 -3.00 -2.17 6.98
CA ILE A 22 -2.94 -3.24 7.98
C ILE A 22 -4.13 -4.18 7.80
N PHE A 23 -5.34 -3.65 7.62
CA PHE A 23 -6.55 -4.44 7.38
C PHE A 23 -6.39 -5.32 6.15
N PHE A 24 -5.94 -4.79 5.01
CA PHE A 24 -5.70 -5.58 3.81
C PHE A 24 -4.58 -6.61 3.99
N ALA A 25 -3.51 -6.29 4.70
CA ALA A 25 -2.45 -7.25 5.01
C ALA A 25 -2.95 -8.43 5.87
N VAL A 26 -3.79 -8.14 6.88
CA VAL A 26 -4.41 -9.14 7.74
C VAL A 26 -5.46 -9.95 6.98
N LEU A 27 -6.34 -9.29 6.22
CA LEU A 27 -7.37 -9.96 5.43
C LEU A 27 -6.74 -10.88 4.39
N TRP A 28 -5.67 -10.45 3.74
CA TRP A 28 -4.89 -11.30 2.83
C TRP A 28 -4.18 -12.46 3.55
N PHE A 29 -3.80 -12.27 4.82
CA PHE A 29 -3.29 -13.36 5.65
C PHE A 29 -4.34 -14.46 5.83
N TYR A 30 -5.60 -14.12 6.10
CA TYR A 30 -6.66 -15.07 6.45
C TYR A 30 -7.50 -15.59 5.28
N VAL A 31 -7.67 -14.81 4.19
CA VAL A 31 -8.56 -15.17 3.06
C VAL A 31 -7.85 -16.05 2.02
N TRP A 32 -6.51 -16.05 1.98
CA TRP A 32 -5.79 -16.87 1.02
C TRP A 32 -5.93 -18.36 1.38
N PRO A 33 -6.26 -19.24 0.41
CA PRO A 33 -6.44 -20.66 0.70
C PRO A 33 -5.19 -21.20 1.39
N GLU A 34 -5.40 -22.00 2.44
CA GLU A 34 -4.39 -22.84 3.09
C GLU A 34 -3.90 -23.89 2.08
N GLY A 35 -3.23 -23.45 1.03
CA GLY A 35 -2.63 -24.30 0.03
C GLY A 35 -1.40 -24.93 0.67
N LEU A 36 -1.60 -26.07 1.32
CA LEU A 36 -0.64 -27.14 1.60
C LEU A 36 0.76 -26.77 1.09
N GLY A 37 1.50 -26.02 1.92
CA GLY A 37 2.79 -25.46 1.53
C GLY A 37 3.77 -26.60 1.30
N ASN A 38 3.94 -26.99 0.03
CA ASN A 38 4.99 -27.89 -0.38
C ASN A 38 6.32 -27.23 0.06
N LYS A 39 7.12 -27.91 0.91
CA LYS A 39 8.28 -27.35 1.62
C LYS A 39 9.33 -26.67 0.71
N ARG A 40 9.29 -26.92 -0.61
CA ARG A 40 10.11 -26.28 -1.64
C ARG A 40 9.64 -24.87 -2.08
N LEU A 41 8.37 -24.53 -1.93
CA LEU A 41 7.78 -23.28 -2.45
C LEU A 41 7.52 -22.22 -1.36
N GLY A 42 7.80 -22.53 -0.09
CA GLY A 42 7.48 -21.66 1.05
C GLY A 42 8.09 -20.26 0.99
N PHE A 43 9.30 -20.12 0.43
CA PHE A 43 9.95 -18.80 0.28
C PHE A 43 9.29 -17.94 -0.79
N LEU A 44 8.91 -18.53 -1.93
CA LEU A 44 8.18 -17.84 -2.99
C LEU A 44 6.79 -17.40 -2.50
N PHE A 45 6.13 -18.26 -1.72
CA PHE A 45 4.87 -17.96 -1.04
C PHE A 45 4.99 -16.82 -0.02
N PHE A 46 6.06 -16.80 0.77
CA PHE A 46 6.37 -15.69 1.67
C PHE A 46 6.56 -14.39 0.87
N LEU A 47 7.38 -14.39 -0.17
CA LEU A 47 7.63 -13.23 -1.01
C LEU A 47 6.35 -12.65 -1.63
N VAL A 48 5.45 -13.49 -2.15
CA VAL A 48 4.18 -13.02 -2.72
C VAL A 48 3.27 -12.42 -1.65
N ARG A 49 3.17 -13.04 -0.47
CA ARG A 49 2.32 -12.57 0.63
C ARG A 49 2.77 -11.22 1.19
N TYR A 50 4.06 -11.10 1.50
CA TYR A 50 4.62 -9.85 2.04
C TYR A 50 4.77 -8.79 0.95
N GLY A 51 5.05 -9.21 -0.28
CA GLY A 51 5.12 -8.34 -1.45
C GLY A 51 3.78 -7.68 -1.77
N HIS A 52 2.68 -8.42 -1.73
CA HIS A 52 1.35 -7.86 -1.92
C HIS A 52 0.99 -6.84 -0.84
N SER A 53 1.23 -7.17 0.44
CA SER A 53 1.03 -6.24 1.55
C SER A 53 1.90 -4.98 1.43
N PHE A 54 3.14 -5.12 0.94
CA PHE A 54 4.03 -3.99 0.69
C PHE A 54 3.53 -3.07 -0.43
N VAL A 55 2.96 -3.62 -1.51
CA VAL A 55 2.34 -2.83 -2.59
C VAL A 55 1.18 -2.00 -2.04
N TRP A 56 0.30 -2.61 -1.24
CA TRP A 56 -0.80 -1.89 -0.59
C TRP A 56 -0.32 -0.80 0.37
N PHE A 57 0.79 -1.04 1.07
CA PHE A 57 1.43 -0.04 1.91
C PHE A 57 1.95 1.15 1.09
N LEU A 58 2.61 0.91 -0.05
CA LEU A 58 3.07 1.98 -0.95
C LEU A 58 1.91 2.80 -1.52
N ILE A 59 0.84 2.14 -1.98
CA ILE A 59 -0.38 2.79 -2.48
C ILE A 59 -0.99 3.67 -1.39
N SER A 60 -1.03 3.18 -0.15
CA SER A 60 -1.56 3.89 1.00
C SER A 60 -0.75 5.14 1.37
N ILE A 61 0.59 5.05 1.35
CA ILE A 61 1.48 6.20 1.53
C ILE A 61 1.25 7.23 0.42
N ALA A 62 1.25 6.79 -0.84
CA ALA A 62 1.03 7.66 -2.00
C ALA A 62 -0.33 8.37 -1.93
N THR A 63 -1.37 7.65 -1.50
CA THR A 63 -2.72 8.20 -1.34
C THR A 63 -2.77 9.21 -0.19
N SER A 64 -2.15 8.90 0.95
CA SER A 64 -2.01 9.85 2.08
C SER A 64 -1.36 11.15 1.63
N MET A 65 -0.31 11.06 0.82
CA MET A 65 0.39 12.20 0.25
C MET A 65 -0.50 13.09 -0.64
N VAL A 66 -1.39 12.49 -1.44
CA VAL A 66 -2.39 13.24 -2.23
C VAL A 66 -3.37 13.97 -1.31
N TRP A 67 -3.89 13.30 -0.28
CA TRP A 67 -4.78 13.92 0.70
C TRP A 67 -4.12 15.07 1.47
N ILE A 68 -2.85 14.91 1.86
CA ILE A 68 -2.08 15.97 2.52
C ILE A 68 -1.92 17.17 1.58
N ASN A 69 -1.63 16.93 0.31
CA ASN A 69 -1.53 17.99 -0.69
C ASN A 69 -2.87 18.73 -0.85
N LEU A 70 -3.99 17.99 -0.89
CA LEU A 70 -5.34 18.55 -0.94
C LEU A 70 -5.63 19.42 0.30
N VAL A 71 -5.37 18.94 1.51
CA VAL A 71 -5.61 19.70 2.76
C VAL A 71 -4.74 20.97 2.83
N ARG A 72 -3.50 20.89 2.34
CA ARG A 72 -2.56 22.01 2.33
C ARG A 72 -2.96 23.07 1.31
N THR A 73 -3.19 22.66 0.07
CA THR A 73 -3.33 23.57 -1.09
C THR A 73 -4.77 23.83 -1.52
N GLY A 74 -5.73 23.03 -1.05
CA GLY A 74 -7.13 23.07 -1.49
C GLY A 74 -7.37 22.49 -2.88
N LYS A 75 -6.34 21.99 -3.56
CA LYS A 75 -6.43 21.45 -4.92
C LYS A 75 -6.20 19.94 -4.93
N LEU A 76 -7.09 19.19 -5.58
CA LEU A 76 -6.92 17.76 -5.79
C LEU A 76 -5.96 17.54 -6.97
N ALA A 77 -4.67 17.43 -6.65
CA ALA A 77 -3.63 17.14 -7.62
C ALA A 77 -2.70 16.06 -7.06
N VAL A 78 -2.27 15.13 -7.92
CA VAL A 78 -1.31 14.08 -7.57
C VAL A 78 0.11 14.64 -7.74
N PRO A 79 0.84 14.92 -6.65
CA PRO A 79 2.18 15.48 -6.73
C PRO A 79 3.17 14.45 -7.30
N GLY A 80 4.28 14.92 -7.88
CA GLY A 80 5.28 14.08 -8.55
C GLY A 80 5.81 12.95 -7.67
N TYR A 81 6.03 13.21 -6.38
CA TYR A 81 6.49 12.19 -5.42
C TYR A 81 5.44 11.09 -5.16
N ALA A 82 4.15 11.42 -5.12
CA ALA A 82 3.08 10.42 -5.01
C ALA A 82 2.94 9.60 -6.30
N LYS A 83 3.08 10.24 -7.47
CA LYS A 83 3.15 9.50 -8.75
C LYS A 83 4.30 8.51 -8.76
N LEU A 84 5.49 8.90 -8.28
CA LEU A 84 6.65 8.01 -8.23
C LEU A 84 6.40 6.80 -7.32
N MET A 85 5.76 7.00 -6.16
CA MET A 85 5.33 5.92 -5.27
C MET A 85 4.31 4.98 -5.92
N TYR A 86 3.32 5.50 -6.66
CA TYR A 86 2.38 4.65 -7.40
C TYR A 86 3.06 3.84 -8.51
N HIS A 87 4.02 4.42 -9.23
CA HIS A 87 4.81 3.66 -10.23
C HIS A 87 5.64 2.57 -9.56
N LEU A 88 6.29 2.86 -8.44
CA LEU A 88 7.01 1.85 -7.65
C LEU A 88 6.08 0.71 -7.21
N ALA A 89 4.89 1.04 -6.70
CA ALA A 89 3.90 0.05 -6.30
C ALA A 89 3.47 -0.83 -7.49
N GLY A 90 3.21 -0.22 -8.65
CA GLY A 90 2.85 -0.91 -9.89
C GLY A 90 3.97 -1.81 -10.40
N CYS A 91 5.21 -1.33 -10.48
CA CYS A 91 6.37 -2.11 -10.90
C CYS A 91 6.63 -3.29 -9.96
N THR A 92 6.53 -3.04 -8.65
CA THR A 92 6.70 -4.07 -7.62
C THR A 92 5.63 -5.15 -7.75
N TYR A 93 4.38 -4.76 -7.97
CA TYR A 93 3.28 -5.71 -8.20
C TYR A 93 3.46 -6.50 -9.50
N ALA A 94 3.82 -5.85 -10.60
CA ALA A 94 4.08 -6.51 -11.87
C ALA A 94 5.22 -7.53 -11.78
N LEU A 95 6.31 -7.17 -11.08
CA LEU A 95 7.42 -8.09 -10.81
C LEU A 95 6.94 -9.31 -10.01
N PHE A 96 6.10 -9.11 -8.97
CA PHE A 96 5.54 -10.22 -8.20
C PHE A 96 4.62 -11.12 -9.02
N VAL A 97 3.79 -10.54 -9.87
CA VAL A 97 2.93 -11.30 -10.78
C VAL A 97 3.79 -12.13 -11.73
N LEU A 98 4.83 -11.55 -12.34
CA LEU A 98 5.76 -12.27 -13.22
C LEU A 98 6.46 -13.42 -12.49
N ILE A 99 7.03 -13.17 -11.31
CA ILE A 99 7.69 -14.22 -10.50
C ILE A 99 6.71 -15.34 -10.14
N SER A 100 5.43 -15.03 -9.92
CA SER A 100 4.40 -16.05 -9.64
C SER A 100 4.11 -16.96 -10.84
N PHE A 101 4.35 -16.49 -12.07
CA PHE A 101 4.16 -17.26 -13.31
C PHE A 101 5.43 -17.98 -13.79
N VAL A 102 6.62 -17.56 -13.37
CA VAL A 102 7.92 -18.18 -13.71
C VAL A 102 8.18 -19.42 -12.85
N LYS A 103 7.18 -20.32 -12.78
CA LYS A 103 7.21 -21.59 -12.05
C LYS A 103 8.50 -22.39 -12.24
#